data_AF-A0A448XJE4-F1
#
_entry.id   AF-A0A448XJE4-F1
#
_cell.length_a   1.000
_cell.length_b   1.000
_cell.length_c   1.000
_cell.angle_alpha   90.00
_cell.angle_beta   90.00
_cell.angle_gamma   90.00
#
_symmetry.space_group_name_H-M   'P 1'
#
loop_
_entity.id
_entity.type
_entity.pdbx_description
1 polymer ?
#
loop_
_entity_poly.entity_id
_entity_poly.type
_entity_poly.pdbx_seq_one_letter_code
_entity_poly.pdbx_strand_id
1 'polypeptide(L)'
;MVVLLSELISWLRVTPFELVIHCVSLAICLFFSVLYDEAIWLIDRTPSQALWVIFSPLFTADAFAAYFNLTLLARHIHLSQQHGFYK
;
A
#
# COMPACT_ATOMS: atom_id res chain seq x y z
N MET A 1 10.46 23.41 1.02
CA MET A 1 11.48 22.43 1.47
C MET A 1 11.28 21.18 0.63
N VAL A 2 12.21 20.86 -0.26
CA VAL A 2 12.12 19.65 -1.08
C VAL A 2 12.76 18.54 -0.27
N VAL A 3 11.94 17.66 0.32
CA VAL A 3 12.44 16.46 1.01
C VAL A 3 12.88 15.49 -0.09
N LEU A 4 14.13 15.04 -0.04
CA LEU A 4 14.61 14.02 -0.97
C LEU A 4 13.89 12.70 -0.70
N LEU A 5 13.53 11.97 -1.77
CA LEU A 5 12.85 10.68 -1.68
C LEU A 5 13.59 9.69 -0.76
N SER A 6 14.92 9.73 -0.77
CA SER A 6 15.79 8.94 0.11
C SER A 6 15.63 9.28 1.59
N GLU A 7 15.47 10.56 1.93
CA GLU A 7 15.25 10.99 3.31
C GLU A 7 13.87 10.56 3.80
N LEU A 8 12.84 10.68 2.93
CA LEU A 8 11.49 10.21 3.25
C LEU A 8 11.47 8.70 3.50
N ILE A 9 12.09 7.90 2.62
CA ILE A 9 12.24 6.44 2.79
C ILE A 9 12.93 6.12 4.12
N SER A 10 14.02 6.84 4.43
CA SER A 10 14.75 6.65 5.69
C SER A 10 13.93 7.00 6.92
N TRP A 11 13.13 8.06 6.87
CA TRP A 11 12.32 8.53 8.00
C TRP A 11 11.13 7.61 8.26
N LEU A 12 10.47 7.19 7.18
CA LEU A 12 9.25 6.41 7.23
C LEU A 12 9.53 4.91 7.45
N ARG A 13 10.80 4.49 7.33
CA ARG A 13 11.27 3.10 7.46
C ARG A 13 10.50 2.10 6.59
N VAL A 14 9.90 2.57 5.52
CA VAL A 14 9.24 1.75 4.50
C VAL A 14 10.15 1.57 3.31
N THR A 15 9.98 0.47 2.61
CA THR A 15 10.66 0.21 1.36
C THR A 15 10.16 1.16 0.25
N PRO A 16 11.00 1.46 -0.76
CA PRO A 16 10.56 2.25 -1.92
C PRO A 16 9.33 1.62 -2.62
N PHE A 17 9.24 0.29 -2.59
CA PHE A 17 8.12 -0.47 -3.14
C PHE A 17 6.81 -0.17 -2.41
N GLU A 18 6.79 -0.26 -1.07
CA GLU A 18 5.62 0.07 -0.26
C GLU A 18 5.18 1.53 -0.48
N LEU A 19 6.15 2.45 -0.53
CA LEU A 19 5.86 3.85 -0.78
C LEU A 19 5.16 4.05 -2.13
N VAL A 20 5.65 3.42 -3.20
CA VAL A 20 5.03 3.51 -4.53
C VAL A 20 3.62 2.93 -4.52
N ILE A 21 3.41 1.77 -3.89
CA ILE A 21 2.09 1.14 -3.79
C ILE A 21 1.09 2.05 -3.08
N HIS A 22 1.47 2.61 -1.93
CA HIS A 22 0.61 3.52 -1.19
C HIS A 22 0.33 4.82 -1.97
N CYS A 23 1.33 5.37 -2.66
CA CYS A 23 1.13 6.55 -3.52
C CYS A 23 0.16 6.26 -4.68
N VAL A 24 0.30 5.12 -5.36
CA VAL A 24 -0.61 4.72 -6.45
C VAL A 24 -2.03 4.52 -5.91
N SER A 25 -2.19 3.81 -4.78
CA SER A 25 -3.51 3.60 -4.18
C SER A 25 -4.15 4.90 -3.70
N LEU A 26 -3.37 5.85 -3.19
CA LEU A 26 -3.88 7.20 -2.87
C LEU A 26 -4.34 7.94 -4.12
N ALA A 27 -3.59 7.88 -5.22
CA ALA A 27 -4.00 8.51 -6.47
C ALA A 27 -5.31 7.92 -7.03
N ILE A 28 -5.48 6.59 -6.96
CA ILE A 28 -6.72 5.91 -7.36
C ILE A 28 -7.89 6.31 -6.44
N CYS A 29 -7.64 6.35 -5.12
CA CYS A 29 -8.65 6.75 -4.14
C CYS A 29 -9.11 8.21 -4.37
N LEU A 30 -8.18 9.12 -4.66
CA LEU A 30 -8.48 10.51 -5.02
C LEU A 30 -9.30 10.59 -6.30
N PHE A 31 -8.92 9.83 -7.33
CA PHE A 31 -9.68 9.75 -8.58
C PHE A 31 -11.13 9.31 -8.32
N PHE A 32 -11.34 8.21 -7.58
CA PHE A 32 -12.69 7.76 -7.23
C PHE A 32 -13.45 8.75 -6.35
N SER A 33 -12.76 9.44 -5.44
CA SER A 33 -13.36 10.48 -4.60
C SER A 33 -13.90 11.63 -5.44
N VAL A 34 -13.12 12.12 -6.42
CA VAL A 34 -13.55 13.17 -7.36
C VAL A 34 -14.73 12.71 -8.20
N LEU A 35 -14.71 11.49 -8.72
CA LEU A 35 -15.81 10.94 -9.51
C LEU A 35 -17.12 10.81 -8.71
N TYR A 36 -17.02 10.53 -7.41
CA TYR A 36 -18.17 10.45 -6.51
C TYR A 36 -18.71 11.85 -6.18
N ASP A 37 -17.83 12.82 -5.90
CA ASP A 37 -18.19 14.20 -5.57
C ASP A 37 -18.91 14.91 -6.74
N GLU A 38 -18.43 14.70 -7.96
CA GLU A 38 -19.05 15.21 -9.19
C GLU A 38 -20.32 14.42 -9.61
N ALA A 39 -20.76 13.45 -8.80
CA ALA A 39 -21.88 12.57 -9.09
C ALA A 39 -21.80 11.89 -10.47
N ILE A 40 -20.59 11.57 -10.94
CA ILE A 40 -20.34 10.90 -12.23
C ILE A 40 -20.42 9.37 -12.07
N TRP A 41 -20.09 8.86 -10.88
CA TRP A 41 -20.01 7.42 -10.60
C TRP A 41 -20.55 7.09 -9.19
N LEU A 42 -21.07 5.87 -9.01
CA LEU A 42 -21.64 5.35 -7.74
C LEU A 42 -22.93 6.06 -7.24
N ILE A 43 -23.65 6.77 -8.12
CA ILE A 43 -24.85 7.58 -7.77
C ILE A 43 -25.97 6.74 -7.13
N ASP A 44 -26.18 5.50 -7.60
CA ASP A 44 -27.24 4.62 -7.11
C ASP A 44 -26.87 3.84 -5.84
N ARG A 45 -25.66 4.04 -5.31
CA ARG A 45 -25.19 3.32 -4.12
C ARG A 45 -25.46 4.10 -2.85
N THR A 46 -25.63 3.37 -1.74
CA THR A 46 -25.65 4.01 -0.43
C THR A 46 -24.28 4.65 -0.16
N PRO A 47 -24.21 5.74 0.63
CA PRO A 47 -22.95 6.38 0.98
C PRO A 47 -21.93 5.40 1.57
N SER A 48 -22.38 4.46 2.40
CA SER A 48 -21.54 3.41 2.97
C SER A 48 -20.90 2.51 1.91
N GLN A 49 -21.66 2.08 0.90
CA GLN A 49 -21.15 1.24 -0.17
C GLN A 49 -20.20 2.00 -1.10
N ALA A 50 -20.48 3.28 -1.37
CA ALA A 50 -19.60 4.13 -2.18
C ALA A 50 -18.24 4.31 -1.49
N LEU A 51 -18.22 4.59 -0.18
CA LEU A 51 -16.98 4.72 0.60
C LEU A 51 -16.15 3.43 0.58
N TRP A 52 -16.77 2.26 0.72
CA TRP A 52 -16.04 0.99 0.62
C TRP A 52 -15.34 0.82 -0.74
N VAL A 53 -15.98 1.24 -1.84
CA VAL A 53 -15.38 1.18 -3.17
C VAL A 53 -14.24 2.19 -3.31
N ILE A 54 -14.46 3.44 -2.87
CA ILE A 54 -13.47 4.53 -2.93
C ILE A 54 -12.21 4.16 -2.16
N PHE A 55 -12.35 3.60 -0.96
CA PHE A 55 -11.22 3.24 -0.08
C PHE A 55 -10.68 1.82 -0.30
N SER A 56 -11.33 0.97 -1.11
CA SER A 56 -10.83 -0.38 -1.44
C SER A 56 -9.39 -0.45 -1.97
N PRO A 57 -8.88 0.51 -2.77
CA PRO A 57 -7.50 0.50 -3.23
C PRO A 57 -6.49 0.66 -2.09
N LEU A 58 -6.84 1.40 -1.03
CA LEU A 58 -5.97 1.59 0.14
C LEU A 58 -5.84 0.31 0.95
N PHE A 59 -6.95 -0.39 1.19
CA PHE A 59 -6.92 -1.71 1.85
C PHE A 59 -6.15 -2.74 1.02
N THR A 60 -6.30 -2.69 -0.30
CA THR A 60 -5.56 -3.59 -1.21
C THR A 60 -4.06 -3.31 -1.17
N ALA A 61 -3.65 -2.04 -1.13
CA ALA A 61 -2.25 -1.65 -0.96
C ALA A 61 -1.66 -2.19 0.35
N ASP A 62 -2.39 -2.03 1.46
CA ASP A 62 -1.95 -2.51 2.76
C ASP A 62 -1.79 -4.04 2.78
N ALA A 63 -2.77 -4.78 2.22
CA ALA A 63 -2.68 -6.23 2.09
C ALA A 63 -1.49 -6.67 1.23
N PHE A 64 -1.20 -5.95 0.14
CA PHE A 64 -0.09 -6.27 -0.75
C PHE A 64 1.27 -5.96 -0.10
N ALA A 65 1.39 -4.84 0.62
CA ALA A 65 2.56 -4.50 1.43
C ALA A 65 2.82 -5.56 2.52
N ALA A 66 1.78 -5.95 3.26
CA ALA A 66 1.86 -7.00 4.28
C ALA A 66 2.31 -8.35 3.70
N TYR A 67 1.75 -8.75 2.55
CA TYR A 67 2.13 -9.98 1.85
C TYR A 67 3.60 -9.97 1.42
N PHE A 68 4.07 -8.85 0.88
CA PHE A 68 5.47 -8.68 0.49
C PHE A 68 6.42 -8.81 1.70
N ASN A 69 6.10 -8.12 2.81
CA ASN A 69 6.87 -8.20 4.04
C ASN A 69 6.91 -9.62 4.63
N LEU A 70 5.78 -10.31 4.62
CA LEU A 70 5.71 -11.70 5.10
C LEU A 70 6.58 -12.63 4.26
N THR A 71 6.62 -12.42 2.93
CA THR A 71 7.47 -13.19 2.02
C THR A 71 8.95 -12.93 2.26
N LEU A 72 9.34 -11.67 2.49
CA LEU A 72 10.71 -11.31 2.86
C LEU A 72 11.13 -11.92 4.20
N LEU A 73 10.24 -11.89 5.19
CA LEU A 73 10.48 -12.50 6.49
C LEU A 73 10.68 -14.02 6.37
N ALA A 74 9.77 -14.70 5.64
CA ALA A 74 9.86 -16.14 5.42
C ALA A 74 11.18 -16.52 4.72
N ARG A 75 11.59 -15.74 3.72
CA ARG A 75 12.89 -15.92 3.04
C ARG A 75 14.07 -15.74 3.98
N HIS A 76 14.03 -14.72 4.83
CA HIS A 76 15.12 -14.45 5.77
C HIS A 76 15.27 -15.56 6.82
N ILE A 77 14.15 -16.09 7.32
CA ILE A 77 14.13 -17.25 8.23
C ILE A 77 14.68 -18.50 7.54
N HIS A 78 14.29 -18.76 6.28
CA HIS A 78 14.79 -19.90 5.54
C HIS A 78 16.31 -19.85 5.34
N LEU A 79 16.84 -18.68 4.96
CA LEU A 79 18.28 -18.48 4.76
C LEU A 79 19.07 -18.56 6.08
N SER A 80 18.51 -18.06 7.20
CA SER A 80 19.18 -18.16 8.50
C SER A 80 19.23 -19.60 9.01
N GLN A 81 18.18 -20.39 8.77
CA GLN A 81 18.19 -21.82 9.06
C GLN A 81 19.27 -22.55 8.25
N GLN A 82 19.41 -22.28 6.94
CA GLN A 82 20.46 -22.91 6.14
C GLN A 82 21.88 -22.61 6.64
N HIS A 83 22.16 -21.38 7.08
CA HIS A 83 23.49 -21.03 7.62
C HIS A 83 23.72 -21.50 9.07
N GLY A 84 22.64 -21.73 9.85
CA GLY A 84 22.73 -22.31 11.19
C GLY A 84 23.08 -23.80 11.20
N PHE A 85 22.81 -24.53 10.11
CA PHE A 85 23.15 -25.95 9.96
C PHE A 85 24.59 -26.23 9.52
N TYR A 86 25.37 -25.19 9.16
CA TYR A 86 26.79 -25.30 8.79
C TYR A 86 27.76 -24.83 9.89
N LYS A 87 27.33 -24.90 11.16
CA LYS A 87 28.20 -24.68 12.33
C LYS A 87 28.18 -25.89 13.25
#